data_AF-E0R7Q3-F1
#
_entry.id   AF-E0R7Q3-F1
#
_cell.length_a   1.000
_cell.length_b   1.000
_cell.length_c   1.000
_cell.angle_alpha   90.00
_cell.angle_beta   90.00
_cell.angle_gamma   90.00
#
_symmetry.space_group_name_H-M   'P 1'
#
loop_
_entity.id
_entity.type
_entity.pdbx_description
1 polymer ?
#
loop_
_entity_poly.entity_id
_entity_poly.type
_entity_poly.pdbx_seq_one_letter_code
_entity_poly.pdbx_strand_id
1 'polypeptide(L)'
;MCICSTRVLKIVLLAFIHLAAGFNGAQIAKDITLLDKLVGHHHVMLTISLALCVIILVVLLVAIFAAIRHHILALNVTLVFLIFKCVAKGIIVIVCVLTAETGIENTAAHFWFFLCWKFTCCCMLFNLFFYIRLTENSRQAD
;
A
#
# COMPACT_ATOMS: atom_id res chain seq x y z
N MET A 1 -6.84 26.52 -8.83
CA MET A 1 -5.37 26.63 -8.77
C MET A 1 -4.79 25.35 -8.16
N CYS A 2 -4.45 24.33 -8.95
CA CYS A 2 -3.64 23.20 -8.44
C CYS A 2 -2.17 23.63 -8.48
N ILE A 3 -1.58 23.90 -7.31
CA ILE A 3 -0.23 24.47 -7.14
C ILE A 3 0.89 23.49 -7.58
N CYS A 4 0.60 22.20 -7.72
CA CYS A 4 1.59 21.20 -8.15
C CYS A 4 1.49 20.89 -9.64
N SER A 5 2.59 21.12 -10.37
CA SER A 5 2.76 20.64 -11.75
C SER A 5 2.65 19.11 -11.81
N THR A 6 2.07 18.58 -12.89
CA THR A 6 1.98 17.13 -13.16
C THR A 6 3.34 16.43 -13.03
N ARG A 7 4.44 17.13 -13.37
CA ARG A 7 5.81 16.60 -13.20
C ARG A 7 6.19 16.42 -11.73
N VAL A 8 5.87 17.39 -10.87
CA VAL A 8 6.15 17.30 -9.43
C VAL A 8 5.37 16.14 -8.83
N LEU A 9 4.08 16.03 -9.17
CA LEU A 9 3.22 14.96 -8.67
C LEU A 9 3.71 13.56 -9.12
N LYS A 10 4.20 13.43 -10.36
CA LYS A 10 4.85 12.21 -10.84
C LYS A 10 6.09 11.85 -10.03
N ILE A 11 6.98 12.81 -9.78
CA ILE A 11 8.23 12.58 -9.02
C ILE A 11 7.90 12.14 -7.60
N VAL A 12 6.97 12.85 -6.94
CA VAL A 12 6.54 12.52 -5.58
C VAL A 12 5.90 11.13 -5.53
N LEU A 13 4.99 10.82 -6.47
CA LEU A 13 4.38 9.49 -6.55
C LEU A 13 5.43 8.39 -6.73
N LEU A 14 6.38 8.57 -7.63
CA LEU A 14 7.46 7.58 -7.84
C LEU A 14 8.29 7.38 -6.58
N ALA A 15 8.63 8.45 -5.86
CA ALA A 15 9.36 8.34 -4.59
C ALA A 15 8.55 7.55 -3.54
N PHE A 16 7.26 7.85 -3.38
CA PHE A 16 6.38 7.15 -2.43
C PHE A 16 6.12 5.70 -2.82
N ILE A 17 6.09 5.36 -4.11
CA ILE A 17 6.01 3.96 -4.56
C ILE A 17 7.24 3.18 -4.08
N HIS A 18 8.45 3.73 -4.23
CA HIS A 18 9.68 3.05 -3.78
C HIS A 18 9.72 2.90 -2.27
N LEU A 19 9.32 3.94 -1.51
CA LEU A 19 9.22 3.85 -0.06
C LEU A 19 8.19 2.79 0.37
N ALA A 20 7.00 2.79 -0.23
CA ALA A 20 5.98 1.78 0.04
C ALA A 20 6.50 0.38 -0.27
N ALA A 21 7.19 0.17 -1.40
CA ALA A 21 7.79 -1.11 -1.74
C ALA A 21 8.81 -1.57 -0.70
N GLY A 22 9.72 -0.67 -0.27
CA GLY A 22 10.71 -0.94 0.76
C GLY A 22 10.09 -1.37 2.09
N PHE A 23 9.09 -0.62 2.59
CA PHE A 23 8.40 -0.96 3.83
C PHE A 23 7.57 -2.24 3.74
N ASN A 24 6.98 -2.54 2.58
CA ASN A 24 6.32 -3.83 2.35
C ASN A 24 7.33 -4.98 2.39
N GLY A 25 8.51 -4.81 1.79
CA GLY A 25 9.61 -5.78 1.88
C GLY A 25 10.10 -6.01 3.31
N ALA A 26 10.27 -4.93 4.09
CA ALA A 26 10.65 -5.02 5.50
C ALA A 26 9.58 -5.75 6.34
N GLN A 27 8.30 -5.48 6.07
CA GLN A 27 7.20 -6.18 6.72
C GLN A 27 7.18 -7.67 6.37
N ILE A 28 7.38 -8.03 5.09
CA ILE A 28 7.48 -9.44 4.66
C ILE A 28 8.57 -10.15 5.45
N ALA A 29 9.77 -9.55 5.55
CA ALA A 29 10.87 -10.14 6.31
C ALA A 29 10.48 -10.38 7.77
N LYS A 30 9.81 -9.41 8.41
CA LYS A 30 9.34 -9.57 9.79
C LYS A 30 8.25 -10.63 9.93
N ASP A 31 7.26 -10.63 9.03
CA ASP A 31 6.14 -11.57 9.04
C ASP A 31 6.63 -13.02 8.93
N ILE A 32 7.63 -13.28 8.07
CA ILE A 32 8.24 -14.61 7.96
C ILE A 32 8.84 -15.07 9.29
N THR A 33 9.50 -14.19 10.05
CA THR A 33 10.08 -14.57 11.37
C THR A 33 9.04 -14.85 12.46
N LEU A 34 7.79 -14.44 12.23
CA LEU A 34 6.68 -14.63 13.16
C LEU A 34 5.78 -15.79 12.76
N LEU A 35 5.94 -16.35 11.56
CA LEU A 35 5.06 -17.39 11.01
C LEU A 35 5.02 -18.62 11.92
N ASP A 36 6.17 -19.11 12.36
CA ASP A 36 6.25 -20.29 13.24
C ASP A 36 5.93 -19.99 14.72
N LYS A 37 5.76 -18.71 15.09
CA LYS A 37 5.54 -18.28 16.47
C LYS A 37 4.07 -18.02 16.78
N LEU A 38 3.31 -17.62 15.77
CA LEU A 38 1.90 -17.32 15.90
C LEU A 38 1.07 -18.56 15.63
N VAL A 39 0.04 -18.78 16.45
CA VAL A 39 -0.89 -19.90 16.30
C VAL A 39 -2.34 -19.39 16.20
N GLY A 40 -3.22 -20.24 15.70
CA GLY A 40 -4.66 -19.94 15.62
C GLY A 40 -4.97 -18.73 14.72
N HIS A 41 -5.87 -17.86 15.16
CA HIS A 41 -6.36 -16.74 14.36
C HIS A 41 -5.27 -15.73 13.98
N HIS A 42 -4.29 -15.50 14.86
CA HIS A 42 -3.19 -14.59 14.56
C HIS A 42 -2.29 -15.10 13.43
N HIS A 43 -2.09 -16.42 13.33
CA HIS A 43 -1.37 -17.03 12.21
C HIS A 43 -2.09 -16.79 10.87
N VAL A 44 -3.41 -16.95 10.85
CA VAL A 44 -4.23 -16.70 9.65
C VAL A 44 -4.14 -15.24 9.24
N MET A 45 -4.26 -14.31 10.19
CA MET A 45 -4.14 -12.87 9.92
C MET A 45 -2.75 -12.49 9.40
N LEU A 46 -1.69 -13.07 9.98
CA LEU A 46 -0.32 -12.89 9.51
C LEU A 46 -0.16 -13.38 8.07
N THR A 47 -0.69 -14.57 7.77
CA THR A 47 -0.65 -15.16 6.41
C THR A 47 -1.34 -14.27 5.39
N ILE A 48 -2.53 -13.74 5.72
CA ILE A 48 -3.26 -12.80 4.85
C ILE A 48 -2.44 -11.51 4.66
N SER A 49 -1.89 -10.95 5.75
CA SER A 49 -1.04 -9.76 5.70
C SER A 49 0.17 -9.96 4.78
N LEU A 50 0.84 -11.11 4.90
CA LEU A 50 1.98 -11.50 4.08
C LEU A 50 1.60 -11.58 2.60
N ALA A 51 0.50 -12.28 2.28
CA ALA A 51 -0.01 -12.37 0.90
C ALA A 51 -0.33 -11.00 0.31
N LEU A 52 -0.98 -10.12 1.07
CA LEU A 52 -1.26 -8.73 0.65
C LEU A 52 0.02 -7.92 0.41
N CYS A 53 1.09 -8.18 1.16
CA CYS A 53 2.40 -7.56 0.95
C CYS A 53 3.07 -8.04 -0.33
N VAL A 54 3.04 -9.34 -0.62
CA VAL A 54 3.59 -9.87 -1.89
C VAL A 54 2.82 -9.33 -3.10
N ILE A 55 1.48 -9.38 -3.05
CA ILE A 55 0.62 -8.90 -4.15
C ILE A 55 0.88 -7.42 -4.43
N ILE A 56 0.99 -6.58 -3.39
CA ILE A 56 1.18 -5.15 -3.63
C ILE A 56 2.53 -4.83 -4.27
N LEU A 57 3.59 -5.61 -4.03
CA LEU A 57 4.86 -5.36 -4.68
C LEU A 57 4.73 -5.45 -6.21
N VAL A 58 3.97 -6.43 -6.70
CA VAL A 58 3.65 -6.55 -8.13
C VAL A 58 2.80 -5.37 -8.60
N VAL A 59 1.78 -4.97 -7.84
CA VAL A 59 0.94 -3.80 -8.16
C VAL A 59 1.76 -2.52 -8.22
N LEU A 60 2.74 -2.34 -7.34
CA LEU A 60 3.62 -1.17 -7.33
C LEU A 60 4.51 -1.11 -8.57
N LEU A 61 4.94 -2.25 -9.13
CA LEU A 61 5.63 -2.27 -10.43
C LEU A 61 4.72 -1.76 -11.55
N VAL A 62 3.45 -2.18 -11.56
CA VAL A 62 2.45 -1.67 -12.50
C VAL A 62 2.22 -0.17 -12.28
N ALA A 63 2.21 0.30 -11.03
CA ALA A 63 2.06 1.71 -10.70
C ALA A 63 3.24 2.55 -11.21
N ILE A 64 4.49 2.05 -11.13
CA ILE A 64 5.66 2.70 -11.73
C ILE A 64 5.48 2.83 -13.24
N PHE A 65 5.15 1.73 -13.91
CA PHE A 65 4.90 1.73 -15.35
C PHE A 65 3.82 2.75 -15.73
N ALA A 66 2.68 2.73 -15.03
CA ALA A 66 1.56 3.61 -15.28
C ALA A 66 1.92 5.08 -15.03
N ALA A 67 2.70 5.38 -13.99
CA ALA A 67 3.18 6.72 -13.69
C ALA A 67 4.18 7.25 -14.74
N ILE A 68 5.07 6.39 -15.23
CA ILE A 68 6.04 6.75 -16.27
C ILE A 68 5.33 7.01 -17.61
N ARG A 69 4.42 6.12 -18.00
CA ARG A 69 3.71 6.16 -19.30
C ARG A 69 2.45 6.99 -19.31
N HIS A 70 2.07 7.62 -18.19
CA HIS A 70 0.81 8.35 -18.05
C HIS A 70 -0.42 7.51 -18.39
N HIS A 71 -0.38 6.22 -18.07
CA HIS A 71 -1.41 5.25 -18.46
C HIS A 71 -2.56 5.25 -17.44
N ILE A 72 -3.61 6.03 -17.72
CA ILE A 72 -4.74 6.30 -16.80
C ILE A 72 -5.43 5.02 -16.31
N LEU A 73 -5.74 4.08 -17.21
CA LEU A 73 -6.41 2.82 -16.81
C LEU A 73 -5.57 1.99 -15.83
N ALA A 74 -4.26 1.88 -16.06
CA ALA A 74 -3.36 1.14 -15.18
C ALA A 74 -3.20 1.84 -13.81
N LEU A 75 -3.17 3.18 -13.78
CA LEU A 75 -3.23 3.92 -12.52
C LEU A 75 -4.52 3.62 -11.76
N ASN A 76 -5.67 3.62 -12.42
CA ASN A 76 -6.95 3.30 -11.79
C ASN A 76 -6.96 1.88 -11.19
N VAL A 77 -6.48 0.89 -11.94
CA VAL A 77 -6.34 -0.49 -11.44
C VAL A 77 -5.45 -0.51 -10.20
N THR A 78 -4.27 0.12 -10.25
CA THR A 78 -3.36 0.17 -9.09
C THR A 78 -3.97 0.86 -7.88
N LEU A 79 -4.78 1.91 -8.09
CA LEU A 79 -5.50 2.62 -7.03
C LEU A 79 -6.52 1.72 -6.34
N VAL A 80 -7.30 0.94 -7.10
CA VAL A 80 -8.27 -0.04 -6.53
C VAL A 80 -7.55 -1.05 -5.63
N PHE A 81 -6.43 -1.61 -6.08
CA PHE A 81 -5.64 -2.55 -5.27
C PHE A 81 -5.03 -1.90 -4.02
N LEU A 82 -4.57 -0.65 -4.12
CA LEU A 82 -4.06 0.10 -2.96
C LEU A 82 -5.16 0.34 -1.92
N ILE A 83 -6.36 0.73 -2.37
CA ILE A 83 -7.54 0.90 -1.49
C ILE A 83 -7.87 -0.43 -0.81
N PHE A 84 -7.98 -1.52 -1.57
CA PHE A 84 -8.29 -2.84 -1.04
C PHE A 84 -7.28 -3.26 0.05
N LYS A 85 -5.99 -3.09 -0.21
CA LYS A 85 -4.94 -3.38 0.77
C LYS A 85 -5.06 -2.52 2.03
N CYS A 86 -5.31 -1.22 1.88
CA CYS A 86 -5.46 -0.30 3.01
C CYS A 86 -6.66 -0.68 3.88
N VAL A 87 -7.79 -1.05 3.28
CA VAL A 87 -8.99 -1.51 4.00
C VAL A 87 -8.71 -2.84 4.70
N ALA A 88 -8.15 -3.82 4.00
CA ALA A 88 -7.81 -5.12 4.58
C ALA A 88 -6.86 -4.99 5.78
N LYS A 89 -5.84 -4.12 5.68
CA LYS A 89 -4.95 -3.81 6.81
C LYS A 89 -5.70 -3.18 7.98
N GLY A 90 -6.65 -2.28 7.71
CA GLY A 90 -7.51 -1.73 8.76
C GLY A 90 -8.29 -2.81 9.51
N ILE A 91 -8.88 -3.77 8.78
CA ILE A 91 -9.59 -4.90 9.38
C ILE A 91 -8.65 -5.75 10.25
N ILE A 92 -7.45 -6.08 9.75
CA ILE A 92 -6.45 -6.86 10.51
C ILE A 92 -6.08 -6.15 11.81
N VAL A 93 -5.89 -4.83 11.80
CA VAL A 93 -5.60 -4.05 13.02
C VAL A 93 -6.76 -4.13 14.00
N ILE A 94 -7.99 -3.93 13.54
CA ILE A 94 -9.18 -4.01 14.40
C ILE A 94 -9.26 -5.39 15.06
N VAL A 95 -9.13 -6.47 14.28
CA VAL A 95 -9.17 -7.84 14.81
C VAL A 95 -8.04 -8.06 15.82
N CYS A 96 -6.80 -7.72 15.46
CA CYS A 96 -5.66 -7.91 16.36
C CYS A 96 -5.79 -7.11 17.66
N VAL A 97 -6.29 -5.87 17.63
CA VAL A 97 -6.49 -5.06 18.83
C VAL A 97 -7.59 -5.64 19.73
N LEU A 98 -8.66 -6.17 19.14
CA LEU A 98 -9.77 -6.76 19.90
C LEU A 98 -9.43 -8.13 20.49
N THR A 99 -8.56 -8.92 19.84
CA THR A 99 -8.17 -10.25 20.31
C THR A 99 -6.82 -10.26 21.04
N ALA A 100 -6.15 -9.11 21.18
CA ALA A 100 -4.86 -9.02 21.85
C ALA A 100 -5.03 -9.26 23.36
N GLU A 101 -4.88 -10.51 23.78
CA GLU A 101 -4.67 -10.86 25.20
C GLU A 101 -3.23 -10.51 25.65
N THR A 102 -2.30 -10.40 24.69
CA THR A 102 -0.89 -10.05 24.89
C THR A 102 -0.52 -8.83 24.03
N GLY A 103 0.64 -8.22 24.31
CA GLY A 103 1.08 -7.01 23.61
C GLY A 103 1.04 -7.12 22.08
N ILE A 104 0.55 -6.05 21.43
CA ILE A 104 0.33 -5.96 19.97
C ILE A 104 1.57 -6.33 19.14
N GLU A 105 2.77 -6.13 19.69
CA GLU A 105 4.04 -6.45 19.02
C GLU A 105 4.22 -7.93 18.67
N ASN A 106 3.55 -8.83 19.40
CA ASN A 106 3.55 -10.28 19.13
C ASN A 106 2.40 -10.71 18.23
N THR A 107 1.71 -9.77 17.57
CA THR A 107 0.62 -10.04 16.63
C THR A 107 1.00 -9.62 15.20
N ALA A 108 0.11 -9.85 14.24
CA ALA A 108 0.28 -9.36 12.87
C ALA A 108 0.34 -7.82 12.79
N ALA A 109 -0.15 -7.09 13.80
CA ALA A 109 -0.18 -5.62 13.84
C ALA A 109 1.07 -5.00 14.51
N HIS A 110 2.24 -5.56 14.30
CA HIS A 110 3.51 -5.05 14.84
C HIS A 110 3.95 -3.73 14.15
N PHE A 111 5.04 -3.13 14.61
CA PHE A 111 5.52 -1.82 14.14
C PHE A 111 5.68 -1.70 12.60
N TRP A 112 6.34 -2.67 11.95
CA TRP A 112 6.52 -2.67 10.49
C TRP A 112 5.20 -2.73 9.73
N PHE A 113 4.18 -3.39 10.27
CA PHE A 113 2.85 -3.39 9.71
C PHE A 113 2.27 -1.98 9.64
N PHE A 114 2.39 -1.19 10.72
CA PHE A 114 1.88 0.18 10.78
C PHE A 114 2.64 1.13 9.85
N LEU A 115 3.97 1.03 9.80
CA LEU A 115 4.77 1.81 8.86
C LEU A 115 4.38 1.50 7.41
N CYS A 116 4.32 0.21 7.07
CA CYS A 116 3.88 -0.25 5.76
C CYS A 116 2.48 0.28 5.42
N TRP A 117 1.54 0.24 6.37
CA TRP A 117 0.19 0.74 6.17
C TRP A 117 0.20 2.25 5.87
N LYS A 118 0.91 3.05 6.67
CA LYS A 118 1.00 4.51 6.47
C LYS A 118 1.57 4.87 5.11
N PHE A 119 2.70 4.27 4.71
CA PHE A 119 3.30 4.57 3.40
C PHE A 119 2.45 4.06 2.23
N THR A 120 1.73 2.95 2.39
CA THR A 120 0.75 2.49 1.40
C THR A 120 -0.40 3.50 1.26
N CYS A 121 -0.93 4.03 2.37
CA CYS A 121 -1.95 5.09 2.34
C CYS A 121 -1.43 6.36 1.65
N CYS A 122 -0.21 6.80 1.94
CA CYS A 122 0.39 7.94 1.24
C CYS A 122 0.51 7.69 -0.27
N CYS A 123 0.99 6.49 -0.65
CA CYS A 123 1.08 6.10 -2.06
C CYS A 123 -0.30 6.10 -2.75
N MET A 124 -1.34 5.63 -2.07
CA MET A 124 -2.73 5.66 -2.54
C MET A 124 -3.20 7.10 -2.82
N LEU A 125 -2.96 8.02 -1.87
CA LEU A 125 -3.36 9.43 -2.02
C LEU A 125 -2.63 10.11 -3.18
N PHE A 126 -1.32 9.93 -3.30
CA PHE A 126 -0.58 10.50 -4.43
C PHE A 126 -0.97 9.88 -5.78
N ASN A 127 -1.29 8.59 -5.80
CA ASN A 127 -1.79 7.93 -7.00
C ASN A 127 -3.15 8.51 -7.41
N LEU A 128 -4.07 8.70 -6.45
CA LEU A 128 -5.36 9.35 -6.68
C LEU A 128 -5.20 10.78 -7.23
N PHE A 129 -4.35 11.61 -6.61
CA PHE A 129 -4.12 12.96 -7.10
C PHE A 129 -3.53 12.96 -8.51
N PHE A 130 -2.58 12.05 -8.78
CA PHE A 130 -1.97 11.93 -10.10
C PHE A 130 -2.97 11.47 -11.16
N TYR A 131 -3.81 10.50 -10.81
CA TYR A 131 -4.92 10.03 -11.65
C TYR A 131 -5.90 11.15 -12.01
N ILE A 132 -6.37 11.92 -11.00
CA ILE A 132 -7.26 13.07 -11.22
C ILE A 132 -6.60 14.06 -12.17
N ARG A 133 -5.33 14.39 -11.92
CA ARG A 133 -4.60 15.37 -12.74
C ARG A 133 -4.40 14.92 -14.18
N LEU A 134 -4.08 13.64 -14.41
CA LEU A 134 -3.96 13.12 -15.77
C LEU A 134 -5.29 13.10 -16.50
N THR A 135 -6.37 12.70 -15.82
CA THR A 135 -7.72 12.69 -16.39
C THR A 135 -8.18 14.09 -16.77
N GLU A 136 -7.89 15.09 -15.94
CA GLU A 136 -8.17 16.50 -16.24
C GLU A 136 -7.42 16.98 -17.49
N ASN A 137 -6.11 16.67 -17.60
CA ASN A 137 -5.31 17.06 -18.77
C ASN A 137 -5.79 16.37 -20.05
N SER A 138 -6.19 15.10 -19.99
CA SER A 138 -6.74 14.37 -21.14
C SER A 138 -8.04 15.03 -21.62
N ARG A 139 -8.95 15.37 -20.70
CA ARG A 139 -10.20 16.05 -21.05
C ARG A 139 -10.00 17.45 -21.65
N GLN A 140 -8.89 18.12 -21.34
CA GLN A 140 -8.56 19.43 -21.92
C GLN A 140 -7.89 19.32 -23.30
N ALA A 141 -7.44 18.12 -23.70
CA ALA A 141 -6.79 17.87 -24.98
C ALA A 141 -7.76 17.38 -26.07
N ASP A 142 -8.93 16.84 -25.67
CA ASP A 142 -10.05 16.47 -26.53
C ASP A 142 -10.92 17.70 -26.85
#